data_AF-A0A519RW83-F1
#
_entry.id   AF-A0A519RW83-F1
#
_cell.length_a   1.000
_cell.length_b   1.000
_cell.length_c   1.000
_cell.angle_alpha   90.00
_cell.angle_beta   90.00
_cell.angle_gamma   90.00
#
_symmetry.space_group_name_H-M   'P 1'
#
loop_
_entity.id
_entity.type
_entity.pdbx_description
1 polymer ?
#
loop_
_entity_poly.entity_id
_entity_poly.type
_entity_poly.pdbx_seq_one_letter_code
_entity_poly.pdbx_strand_id
1 'polypeptide(L)'
;MMKTILRSKQRGIIAIAICLGLMSACRKDRTIEPEKKTPEISGTTGVYMLTEGTFGAGNSAISFYDINSKTTVKDYYLQVNKTSLGETANDLKQYGSKMYCVVAGTQGSRQSFLDIIDIKTCKSLKRISFNSATEGYIPRFVTFYKD
;
A
#
# COMPACT_ATOMS: atom_id res chain seq x y z
N MET A 1 23.90 23.33 -67.03
CA MET A 1 23.18 24.20 -66.05
C MET A 1 21.84 23.60 -65.58
N MET A 2 20.97 23.12 -66.48
CA MET A 2 19.60 22.68 -66.15
C MET A 2 19.49 21.42 -65.27
N LYS A 3 20.39 20.43 -65.42
CA LYS A 3 20.41 19.19 -64.61
C LYS A 3 20.80 19.42 -63.13
N THR A 4 21.62 20.43 -62.87
CA THR A 4 22.09 20.77 -61.50
C THR A 4 20.96 21.42 -60.68
N ILE A 5 20.11 22.23 -61.33
CA ILE A 5 18.94 22.87 -60.73
C ILE A 5 17.86 21.82 -60.39
N LEU A 6 17.66 20.82 -61.24
CA LEU A 6 16.72 19.71 -60.98
C LEU A 6 17.15 18.87 -59.76
N ARG A 7 18.46 18.57 -59.63
CA ARG A 7 19.02 17.82 -58.50
C ARG A 7 18.96 18.61 -57.18
N SER A 8 19.12 19.94 -57.23
CA SER A 8 18.93 20.84 -56.08
C SER A 8 17.45 20.87 -55.63
N LYS A 9 16.50 20.98 -56.57
CA LYS A 9 15.06 20.90 -56.28
C LYS A 9 14.65 19.55 -55.69
N GLN A 10 15.17 18.44 -56.21
CA GLN A 10 14.90 17.10 -55.66
C GLN A 10 15.45 16.93 -54.24
N ARG A 11 16.66 17.44 -53.95
CA ARG A 11 17.22 17.45 -52.59
C ARG A 11 16.40 18.31 -51.63
N GLY A 12 15.89 19.45 -52.11
CA GLY A 12 14.98 20.30 -51.34
C GLY A 12 13.65 19.61 -51.02
N ILE A 13 13.05 18.92 -51.99
CA ILE A 13 11.80 18.17 -51.79
C ILE A 13 12.00 17.00 -50.80
N ILE A 14 13.13 16.29 -50.90
CA ILE A 14 13.47 15.21 -49.96
C ILE A 14 13.70 15.76 -48.54
N ALA A 15 14.39 16.89 -48.40
CA ALA A 15 14.61 17.52 -47.10
C ALA A 15 13.29 18.00 -46.45
N ILE A 16 12.36 18.54 -47.24
CA ILE A 16 11.03 18.96 -46.78
C ILE A 16 10.20 17.75 -46.34
N ALA A 17 10.23 16.65 -47.09
CA ALA A 17 9.53 15.42 -46.74
C ALA A 17 10.05 14.78 -45.44
N ILE A 18 11.37 14.84 -45.19
CA ILE A 18 11.99 14.34 -43.95
C ILE A 18 11.59 15.23 -42.76
N CYS A 19 11.58 16.56 -42.91
CA CYS A 19 11.12 17.47 -41.85
C CYS A 19 9.64 17.27 -41.49
N LEU A 20 8.78 16.94 -42.47
CA LEU A 20 7.36 16.65 -42.24
C LEU A 20 7.14 15.33 -41.46
N GLY A 21 8.05 14.35 -41.60
CA GLY A 21 7.99 13.10 -40.85
C GLY A 21 8.38 13.23 -39.36
N LEU A 22 9.17 14.24 -39.00
CA LEU A 22 9.66 14.46 -37.62
C LEU A 22 8.63 15.13 -36.70
N MET A 23 7.48 15.58 -37.22
CA MET A 23 6.40 16.19 -36.42
C MET A 23 5.23 15.26 -36.12
N SER A 24 5.37 13.94 -36.34
CA SER A 24 4.36 12.96 -35.97
C SER A 24 4.40 12.67 -34.46
N ALA A 25 3.93 13.62 -33.65
CA ALA A 25 3.68 13.44 -32.23
C ALA A 25 2.36 12.67 -32.05
N CYS A 26 2.43 11.36 -31.84
CA CYS A 26 1.28 10.58 -31.40
C CYS A 26 0.88 11.07 -30.00
N ARG A 27 -0.14 11.92 -29.91
CA ARG A 27 -0.85 12.12 -28.64
C ARG A 27 -1.63 10.83 -28.40
N LYS A 28 -1.19 10.04 -27.42
CA LYS A 28 -2.00 8.98 -26.86
C LYS A 28 -3.24 9.67 -26.28
N ASP A 29 -4.38 9.51 -26.92
CA ASP A 29 -5.65 10.03 -26.41
C ASP A 29 -5.76 9.57 -24.97
N ARG A 30 -5.83 10.53 -24.03
CA ARG A 30 -6.11 10.21 -22.64
C ARG A 30 -7.56 9.82 -22.63
N THR A 31 -7.83 8.52 -22.77
CA THR A 31 -9.12 7.97 -22.35
C THR A 31 -9.36 8.50 -20.95
N ILE A 32 -10.42 9.30 -20.79
CA ILE A 32 -10.95 9.63 -19.48
C ILE A 32 -11.31 8.27 -18.90
N GLU A 33 -10.42 7.71 -18.07
CA GLU A 33 -10.80 6.56 -17.26
C GLU A 33 -12.05 7.02 -16.52
N PRO A 34 -13.16 6.25 -16.59
CA PRO A 34 -14.36 6.61 -15.84
C PRO A 34 -13.91 6.86 -14.41
N GLU A 35 -14.22 8.05 -13.90
CA GLU A 35 -13.87 8.47 -12.54
C GLU A 35 -14.14 7.28 -11.63
N LYS A 36 -13.06 6.67 -11.13
CA LYS A 36 -13.17 5.46 -10.31
C LYS A 36 -14.01 5.88 -9.13
N LYS A 37 -15.29 5.49 -9.13
CA LYS A 37 -16.26 5.89 -8.11
C LYS A 37 -15.55 5.73 -6.77
N THR A 38 -15.26 6.84 -6.11
CA THR A 38 -14.76 6.82 -4.75
C THR A 38 -15.80 5.99 -4.00
N PRO A 39 -15.43 4.84 -3.42
CA PRO A 39 -16.41 3.99 -2.78
C PRO A 39 -17.14 4.87 -1.77
N GLU A 40 -18.48 4.93 -1.86
CA GLU A 40 -19.27 5.58 -0.82
C GLU A 40 -18.99 4.81 0.46
N ILE A 41 -18.23 5.44 1.35
CA ILE A 41 -17.92 4.87 2.66
C ILE A 41 -19.19 5.02 3.50
N SER A 42 -20.12 4.10 3.33
CA SER A 42 -21.34 4.02 4.13
C SER A 42 -21.13 2.99 5.25
N GLY A 43 -21.39 3.39 6.50
CA GLY A 43 -21.28 2.51 7.67
C GLY A 43 -19.91 2.40 8.35
N THR A 44 -18.86 3.09 7.87
CA THR A 44 -17.56 3.13 8.56
C THR A 44 -17.58 4.14 9.69
N THR A 45 -17.44 3.67 10.93
CA THR A 45 -17.45 4.51 12.14
C THR A 45 -16.08 5.15 12.45
N GLY A 46 -14.99 4.61 11.88
CA GLY A 46 -13.65 5.11 12.14
C GLY A 46 -12.56 4.42 11.33
N VAL A 47 -11.31 4.79 11.59
CA VAL A 47 -10.11 4.33 10.89
C VAL A 47 -9.12 3.74 11.91
N TYR A 48 -8.70 2.50 11.68
CA TYR A 48 -7.55 1.94 12.37
C TYR A 48 -6.25 2.34 11.66
N MET A 49 -5.29 2.85 12.42
CA MET A 49 -3.99 3.31 11.93
C MET A 49 -2.90 2.43 12.53
N LEU A 50 -2.20 1.68 11.67
CA LEU A 50 -1.04 0.90 12.08
C LEU A 50 0.20 1.79 12.16
N THR A 51 0.96 1.64 13.24
CA THR A 51 2.29 2.23 13.41
C THR A 51 3.30 1.12 13.59
N GLU A 52 4.31 1.07 12.71
CA GLU A 52 5.40 0.07 12.76
C GLU A 52 6.21 0.16 14.06
N GLY A 53 6.42 1.37 14.55
CA GLY A 53 7.25 1.64 15.72
C GLY A 53 8.70 1.91 15.35
N THR A 54 9.54 2.01 16.38
CA THR A 54 10.99 2.17 16.25
C THR A 54 11.65 0.80 16.37
N PHE A 55 12.57 0.48 15.45
CA PHE A 55 13.31 -0.78 15.48
C PHE A 55 13.94 -1.07 16.85
N GLY A 56 13.55 -2.19 17.46
CA GLY A 56 14.07 -2.67 18.75
C GLY A 56 13.39 -2.09 19.99
N ALA A 57 12.37 -1.23 19.82
CA ALA A 57 11.66 -0.62 20.94
C ALA A 57 10.39 -1.38 21.38
N GLY A 58 9.93 -2.37 20.62
CA GLY A 58 8.71 -3.14 20.93
C GLY A 58 7.45 -2.29 21.05
N ASN A 59 7.39 -1.18 20.31
CA ASN A 59 6.39 -0.12 20.43
C ASN A 59 5.52 0.06 19.17
N SER A 60 5.31 -1.02 18.40
CA SER A 60 4.27 -1.02 17.39
C SER A 60 2.90 -0.77 18.03
N ALA A 61 2.01 -0.12 17.30
CA ALA A 61 0.69 0.24 17.84
C ALA A 61 -0.38 0.21 16.76
N ILE A 62 -1.64 0.00 17.16
CA ILE A 62 -2.81 0.32 16.35
C ILE A 62 -3.59 1.41 17.08
N SER A 63 -3.67 2.59 16.48
CA SER A 63 -4.49 3.70 16.95
C SER A 63 -5.85 3.69 16.24
N PHE A 64 -6.85 4.35 16.82
CA PHE A 64 -8.18 4.47 16.22
C PHE A 64 -8.58 5.93 16.09
N TYR A 65 -9.03 6.32 14.91
CA TYR A 65 -9.65 7.62 14.65
C TYR A 65 -11.16 7.44 14.51
N ASP A 66 -11.94 8.10 15.36
CA ASP A 66 -13.39 8.13 15.26
C ASP A 66 -13.82 9.29 14.34
N ILE A 67 -14.56 8.97 13.29
CA ILE A 67 -14.97 9.95 12.28
C ILE A 67 -16.07 10.88 12.81
N ASN A 68 -16.94 10.39 13.70
CA ASN A 68 -18.08 11.14 14.22
C ASN A 68 -17.60 12.20 15.22
N SER A 69 -16.78 11.81 16.18
CA SER A 69 -16.22 12.72 17.18
C SER A 69 -15.01 13.49 16.69
N LYS A 70 -14.40 13.08 15.56
CA LYS A 70 -13.14 13.62 15.02
C LYS A 70 -11.98 13.51 16.00
N THR A 71 -11.98 12.50 16.86
CA THR A 71 -10.95 12.28 17.88
C THR A 71 -10.10 11.06 17.56
N THR A 72 -8.85 11.07 18.03
CA THR A 72 -7.93 9.93 17.92
C THR A 72 -7.69 9.33 19.29
N VAL A 73 -7.84 8.02 19.39
CA VAL A 73 -7.37 7.22 20.52
C VAL A 73 -6.03 6.60 20.15
N LYS A 74 -4.96 7.14 20.72
CA LYS A 74 -3.60 6.64 20.49
C LYS A 74 -3.41 5.29 21.15
N ASP A 75 -2.76 4.38 20.41
CA ASP A 75 -2.50 3.00 20.85
C ASP A 75 -3.74 2.32 21.48
N TYR A 76 -4.82 2.34 20.70
CA TYR A 76 -6.08 1.76 21.08
C TYR A 76 -5.95 0.24 21.32
N TYR A 77 -5.06 -0.43 20.58
CA TYR A 77 -4.76 -1.84 20.81
C TYR A 77 -4.28 -2.12 22.23
N LEU A 78 -3.30 -1.37 22.74
CA LEU A 78 -2.81 -1.52 24.11
C LEU A 78 -3.93 -1.26 25.12
N GLN A 79 -4.76 -0.23 24.87
CA GLN A 79 -5.87 0.10 25.76
C GLN A 79 -6.92 -1.01 25.85
N VAL A 80 -7.25 -1.67 24.73
CA VAL A 80 -8.23 -2.77 24.68
C VAL A 80 -7.64 -4.08 25.21
N ASN A 81 -6.44 -4.44 24.76
CA ASN A 81 -5.87 -5.77 24.99
C ASN A 81 -4.95 -5.85 26.21
N LYS A 82 -4.63 -4.70 26.82
CA LYS A 82 -3.74 -4.57 27.99
C LYS A 82 -2.35 -5.21 27.76
N THR A 83 -1.93 -5.26 26.50
CA THR A 83 -0.64 -5.80 26.08
C THR A 83 -0.14 -5.05 24.84
N SER A 84 1.18 -4.95 24.68
CA SER A 84 1.78 -4.34 23.48
C SER A 84 1.41 -5.13 22.23
N LEU A 85 1.28 -4.43 21.10
CA LEU A 85 1.16 -5.07 19.80
C LEU A 85 2.46 -5.79 19.41
N GLY A 86 3.62 -5.30 19.85
CA GLY A 86 4.91 -5.93 19.61
C GLY A 86 5.89 -5.04 18.84
N GLU A 87 6.71 -5.69 18.02
CA GLU A 87 7.89 -5.11 17.38
C GLU A 87 7.74 -5.18 15.85
N THR A 88 7.95 -4.06 15.17
CA THR A 88 7.93 -3.97 13.70
C THR A 88 6.64 -4.57 13.09
N ALA A 89 5.48 -4.00 13.41
CA ALA A 89 4.22 -4.37 12.78
C ALA A 89 4.12 -3.78 11.36
N ASN A 90 4.11 -4.63 10.33
CA ASN A 90 4.30 -4.20 8.95
C ASN A 90 3.03 -4.14 8.11
N ASP A 91 1.99 -4.92 8.43
CA ASP A 91 0.77 -4.95 7.63
C ASP A 91 -0.46 -5.13 8.50
N LEU A 92 -1.56 -4.47 8.13
CA LEU A 92 -2.86 -4.57 8.78
C LEU A 92 -3.93 -4.56 7.70
N LYS A 93 -4.61 -5.69 7.51
CA LYS A 93 -5.69 -5.79 6.52
C LYS A 93 -6.94 -6.41 7.10
N GLN A 94 -8.09 -5.94 6.63
CA GLN A 94 -9.38 -6.49 7.00
C GLN A 94 -9.80 -7.58 6.00
N TYR A 95 -10.34 -8.69 6.52
CA TYR A 95 -11.10 -9.66 5.75
C TYR A 95 -12.31 -10.12 6.55
N GLY A 96 -13.51 -9.89 6.01
CA GLY A 96 -14.77 -10.09 6.73
C GLY A 96 -14.84 -9.26 8.00
N SER A 97 -15.14 -9.91 9.12
CA SER A 97 -15.28 -9.30 10.46
C SER A 97 -13.97 -9.22 11.24
N LYS A 98 -12.81 -9.46 10.61
CA LYS A 98 -11.52 -9.51 11.31
C LYS A 98 -10.48 -8.64 10.62
N MET A 99 -9.58 -8.10 11.42
CA MET A 99 -8.30 -7.56 10.99
C MET A 99 -7.19 -8.59 11.21
N TYR A 100 -6.19 -8.55 10.34
CA TYR A 100 -5.04 -9.43 10.32
C TYR A 100 -3.81 -8.53 10.37
N CYS A 101 -3.17 -8.47 11.54
CA CYS A 101 -1.98 -7.66 11.78
C CYS A 101 -0.74 -8.55 11.72
N VAL A 102 0.17 -8.26 10.80
CA VAL A 102 1.45 -8.94 10.68
C VAL A 102 2.48 -8.21 11.54
N VAL A 103 3.00 -8.90 12.55
CA VAL A 103 4.08 -8.43 13.42
C VAL A 103 5.35 -9.17 13.02
N ALA A 104 6.29 -8.45 12.42
CA ALA A 104 7.51 -9.04 11.87
C ALA A 104 8.52 -9.37 12.96
N GLY A 105 8.62 -8.54 14.01
CA GLY A 105 9.68 -8.64 15.01
C GLY A 105 11.05 -8.23 14.47
N THR A 106 12.10 -8.58 15.21
CA THR A 106 13.51 -8.40 14.80
C THR A 106 14.17 -9.75 14.51
N GLN A 107 15.22 -9.73 13.68
CA GLN A 107 16.00 -10.95 13.40
C GLN A 107 16.67 -11.49 14.67
N GLY A 108 16.79 -12.82 14.75
CA GLY A 108 17.40 -13.49 15.90
C GLY A 108 16.52 -13.52 17.17
N SER A 109 15.27 -13.04 17.11
CA SER A 109 14.32 -13.07 18.23
C SER A 109 12.99 -13.71 17.84
N ARG A 110 12.37 -14.44 18.77
CA ARG A 110 11.09 -15.15 18.55
C ARG A 110 9.89 -14.24 18.79
N GLN A 111 9.76 -13.20 17.97
CA GLN A 111 8.76 -12.14 18.12
C GLN A 111 7.77 -12.06 16.94
N SER A 112 7.92 -12.90 15.91
CA SER A 112 7.06 -12.85 14.73
C SER A 112 5.71 -13.54 14.96
N PHE A 113 4.62 -12.88 14.60
CA PHE A 113 3.29 -13.50 14.63
C PHE A 113 2.29 -12.78 13.71
N LEU A 114 1.18 -13.47 13.44
CA LEU A 114 -0.03 -12.87 12.89
C LEU A 114 -1.05 -12.71 14.02
N ASP A 115 -1.49 -11.49 14.29
CA ASP A 115 -2.58 -11.21 15.23
C ASP A 115 -3.91 -11.14 14.47
N ILE A 116 -4.85 -11.98 14.87
CA ILE A 116 -6.21 -11.98 14.36
C ILE A 116 -7.05 -11.18 15.34
N ILE A 117 -7.59 -10.05 14.88
CA ILE A 117 -8.22 -9.04 15.71
C ILE A 117 -9.68 -8.86 15.27
N ASP A 118 -10.61 -8.74 16.21
CA ASP A 118 -11.99 -8.40 15.90
C ASP A 118 -12.11 -6.94 15.43
N ILE A 119 -12.74 -6.71 14.27
CA ILE A 119 -12.82 -5.35 13.67
C ILE A 119 -13.66 -4.38 14.52
N LYS A 120 -14.67 -4.87 15.24
CA LYS A 120 -15.61 -4.02 15.98
C LYS A 120 -15.04 -3.57 17.33
N THR A 121 -14.23 -4.41 17.95
CA THR A 121 -13.76 -4.21 19.32
C THR A 121 -12.27 -3.99 19.45
N CYS A 122 -11.49 -4.20 18.37
CA CYS A 122 -10.02 -4.20 18.39
C CYS A 122 -9.42 -5.26 19.34
N LYS A 123 -10.22 -6.25 19.77
CA LYS A 123 -9.76 -7.31 20.66
C LYS A 123 -8.99 -8.37 19.87
N SER A 124 -7.79 -8.71 20.32
CA SER A 124 -7.02 -9.85 19.82
C SER A 124 -7.78 -11.14 20.15
N LEU A 125 -8.04 -11.93 19.10
CA LEU A 125 -8.73 -13.20 19.17
C LEU A 125 -7.73 -14.36 19.22
N LYS A 126 -6.66 -14.26 18.44
CA LYS A 126 -5.63 -15.29 18.36
C LYS A 126 -4.34 -14.73 17.75
N ARG A 127 -3.21 -15.06 18.37
CA ARG A 127 -1.89 -14.89 17.77
C ARG A 127 -1.40 -16.22 17.21
N ILE A 128 -1.12 -16.25 15.91
CA ILE A 128 -0.50 -17.40 15.24
C ILE A 128 1.00 -17.13 15.22
N SER A 129 1.79 -18.03 15.80
CA SER A 129 3.26 -17.90 15.84
C SER A 129 3.86 -18.08 14.46
N PHE A 130 4.80 -17.19 14.09
CA PHE A 130 5.64 -17.30 12.90
C PHE A 130 7.11 -17.40 13.34
N ASN A 131 7.38 -18.24 14.34
CA ASN A 131 8.73 -18.44 14.86
C ASN A 131 9.18 -19.88 14.64
N SER A 132 10.47 -20.05 14.35
CA SER A 132 11.18 -21.31 14.46
C SER A 132 11.51 -21.63 15.94
N ALA A 133 12.37 -22.63 16.15
CA ALA A 133 12.90 -22.92 17.47
C ALA A 133 13.73 -21.76 18.05
N THR A 134 14.38 -20.96 17.21
CA THR A 134 15.38 -19.96 17.62
C THR A 134 15.06 -18.53 17.20
N GLU A 135 14.30 -18.31 16.14
CA GLU A 135 14.10 -16.99 15.55
C GLU A 135 12.72 -16.81 14.88
N GLY A 136 12.37 -15.57 14.58
CA GLY A 136 11.18 -15.23 13.80
C GLY A 136 11.38 -15.41 12.29
N TYR A 137 10.33 -15.78 11.56
CA TYR A 137 10.31 -15.86 10.10
C TYR A 137 10.14 -14.49 9.42
N ILE A 138 9.98 -13.40 10.19
CA ILE A 138 9.91 -12.01 9.71
C ILE A 138 8.87 -11.83 8.58
N PRO A 139 7.59 -12.23 8.79
CA PRO A 139 6.54 -12.03 7.80
C PRO A 139 6.33 -10.53 7.57
N ARG A 140 6.08 -10.14 6.31
CA ARG A 140 5.95 -8.71 5.93
C ARG A 140 4.56 -8.30 5.52
N PHE A 141 3.84 -9.18 4.81
CA PHE A 141 2.56 -8.85 4.22
C PHE A 141 1.56 -9.99 4.43
N VAL A 142 0.30 -9.63 4.57
CA VAL A 142 -0.81 -10.57 4.45
C VAL A 142 -1.55 -10.28 3.15
N THR A 143 -2.03 -11.32 2.47
CA THR A 143 -2.93 -11.17 1.34
C THR A 143 -4.05 -12.19 1.47
N PHE A 144 -5.18 -11.88 0.87
CA PHE A 144 -6.33 -12.78 0.83
C PHE A 144 -6.45 -13.30 -0.59
N TYR A 145 -6.55 -14.61 -0.71
CA TYR A 145 -6.85 -15.23 -1.98
C TYR A 145 -8.19 -14.69 -2.51
N LYS A 146 -8.23 -14.37 -3.80
CA LYS A 146 -9.44 -13.98 -4.52
C LYS A 146 -9.63 -15.00 -5.62
N ASP A 147 -10.79 -15.65 -5.61
CA ASP A 147 -11.27 -16.49 -6.72
C ASP A 147 -11.45 -15.65 -8.00
#